data_AF-A0A7X5E9Z0-F1
#
_entry.id   AF-A0A7X5E9Z0-F1
#
_cell.length_a   1.000
_cell.length_b   1.000
_cell.length_c   1.000
_cell.angle_alpha   90.00
_cell.angle_beta   90.00
_cell.angle_gamma   90.00
#
_symmetry.space_group_name_H-M   'P 1'
#
loop_
_entity.id
_entity.type
_entity.pdbx_description
1 polymer ?
#
loop_
_entity_poly.entity_id
_entity_poly.type
_entity_poly.pdbx_seq_one_letter_code
_entity_poly.pdbx_strand_id
1 'polypeptide(L)'
;MGLAKDGEMVDVYGESFDPVALLALFIRRSLSLLNLIAPVEWLEGMMLTVDCLDGRMVEVLARIAVNLNLKTDRIFFQSHVESYYHYMLHQPEELWSQEVMLCDYDNRRLKIYGFGVNKRTTPMVAMISIDEYVEMARKGIGSGRDAGIGVGRETEKNAGIELGMETWKVVGNEEERKRLDEIFLGIVEKKCGGREVSCVYLIGDGYKDGWASRSLRYLCRGRRAFQGNNLYSKGACYGIKEKLGLDSTGGEYVFLGLDKLKANIGMHVLRQGKESYFAMMDAGANWFETKREFDIILEDGDGISLLFTPLDGKAPREVNMIMEGLKVRPGWTTRLRVAAEMVSEQQLRVMVKDMGFGEFFPASGGEWNKVFEI
;
A
#
# COMPACT_ATOMS: atom_id res chain seq x y z
N MET A 1 -5.11 14.42 -0.25
CA MET A 1 -4.10 13.33 -0.24
C MET A 1 -2.96 13.64 -1.20
N GLY A 2 -3.18 13.77 -2.53
CA GLY A 2 -2.11 14.11 -3.50
C GLY A 2 -1.33 15.39 -3.15
N LEU A 3 -2.02 16.53 -3.05
CA LEU A 3 -1.40 17.81 -2.66
C LEU A 3 -0.72 17.76 -1.28
N ALA A 4 -1.32 17.02 -0.32
CA ALA A 4 -0.73 16.82 1.01
C ALA A 4 0.55 16.00 0.96
N LYS A 5 0.61 15.00 0.08
CA LYS A 5 1.83 14.27 -0.24
C LYS A 5 2.82 15.27 -0.79
N ASP A 6 2.50 15.95 -1.88
CA ASP A 6 3.42 16.83 -2.63
C ASP A 6 3.90 18.06 -1.84
N GLY A 7 3.20 18.43 -0.75
CA GLY A 7 3.52 19.56 0.09
C GLY A 7 3.09 20.90 -0.50
N GLU A 8 2.21 20.86 -1.51
CA GLU A 8 1.73 22.03 -2.23
C GLU A 8 0.61 22.70 -1.42
N MET A 9 0.76 24.00 -1.18
CA MET A 9 -0.24 24.80 -0.47
C MET A 9 -1.53 24.87 -1.30
N VAL A 10 -2.67 24.94 -0.61
CA VAL A 10 -3.98 25.02 -1.25
C VAL A 10 -4.51 26.43 -1.09
N ASP A 11 -4.66 27.14 -2.21
CA ASP A 11 -5.25 28.47 -2.22
C ASP A 11 -6.78 28.39 -2.26
N VAL A 12 -7.43 28.94 -1.24
CA VAL A 12 -8.89 28.99 -1.10
C VAL A 12 -9.28 30.42 -0.75
N TYR A 13 -10.08 31.06 -1.61
CA TYR A 13 -10.53 32.46 -1.45
C TYR A 13 -9.41 33.49 -1.20
N GLY A 14 -8.22 33.26 -1.75
CA GLY A 14 -7.06 34.16 -1.61
C GLY A 14 -6.22 33.94 -0.36
N GLU A 15 -6.55 32.94 0.45
CA GLU A 15 -5.73 32.49 1.58
C GLU A 15 -5.09 31.13 1.25
N SER A 16 -3.85 30.94 1.68
CA SER A 16 -3.07 29.74 1.41
C SER A 16 -3.07 28.81 2.62
N PHE A 17 -3.52 27.58 2.45
CA PHE A 17 -3.71 26.62 3.54
C PHE A 17 -2.80 25.40 3.40
N ASP A 18 -2.35 24.87 4.54
CA ASP A 18 -1.66 23.57 4.59
C ASP A 18 -2.67 22.44 4.23
N PRO A 19 -2.43 21.67 3.15
CA PRO A 19 -3.29 20.56 2.76
C PRO A 19 -3.47 19.50 3.86
N VAL A 20 -2.48 19.31 4.74
CA VAL A 20 -2.56 18.40 5.89
C VAL A 20 -3.60 18.90 6.89
N ALA A 21 -3.62 20.20 7.16
CA ALA A 21 -4.59 20.82 8.05
C ALA A 21 -6.02 20.72 7.48
N LEU A 22 -6.19 21.01 6.20
CA LEU A 22 -7.49 20.86 5.52
C LEU A 22 -8.01 19.42 5.58
N LEU A 23 -7.13 18.44 5.37
CA LEU A 23 -7.51 17.04 5.42
C LEU A 23 -7.86 16.59 6.85
N ALA A 24 -7.10 17.04 7.86
CA ALA A 24 -7.43 16.80 9.26
C ALA A 24 -8.79 17.42 9.65
N LEU A 25 -9.08 18.65 9.19
CA LEU A 25 -10.39 19.30 9.39
C LEU A 25 -11.53 18.50 8.77
N PHE A 26 -11.35 18.02 7.54
CA PHE A 26 -12.33 17.19 6.83
C PHE A 26 -12.59 15.87 7.57
N ILE A 27 -11.53 15.16 7.98
CA ILE A 27 -11.66 13.89 8.72
C ILE A 27 -12.33 14.13 10.07
N ARG A 28 -11.93 15.18 10.82
CA ARG A 28 -12.55 15.53 12.10
C ARG A 28 -14.05 15.81 11.95
N ARG A 29 -14.44 16.53 10.89
CA ARG A 29 -15.87 16.76 10.58
C ARG A 29 -16.58 15.46 10.20
N SER A 30 -15.91 14.55 9.51
CA SER A 30 -16.47 13.24 9.17
C SER A 30 -16.66 12.36 10.42
N LEU A 31 -15.70 12.36 11.35
CA LEU A 31 -15.81 11.69 12.65
C LEU A 31 -16.97 12.25 13.48
N SER A 32 -17.27 13.54 13.39
CA SER A 32 -18.42 14.12 14.10
C SER A 32 -19.76 13.51 13.68
N LEU A 33 -19.87 12.95 12.46
CA LEU A 33 -21.06 12.23 12.01
C LEU A 33 -21.24 10.89 12.73
N LEU A 34 -20.15 10.30 13.27
CA LEU A 34 -20.21 9.05 14.04
C LEU A 34 -20.88 9.24 15.40
N ASN A 35 -20.97 10.47 15.91
CA ASN A 35 -21.70 10.77 17.16
C ASN A 35 -23.19 10.38 17.09
N LEU A 36 -23.74 10.14 15.90
CA LEU A 36 -25.08 9.57 15.72
C LEU A 36 -25.19 8.11 16.19
N ILE A 37 -24.06 7.39 16.26
CA ILE A 37 -23.97 5.98 16.61
C ILE A 37 -23.28 5.82 17.97
N ALA A 38 -22.11 6.45 18.14
CA ALA A 38 -21.34 6.41 19.39
C ALA A 38 -20.51 7.69 19.54
N PRO A 39 -20.32 8.20 20.77
CA PRO A 39 -19.41 9.32 21.02
C PRO A 39 -17.99 8.98 20.56
N VAL A 40 -17.31 9.93 19.91
CA VAL A 40 -15.91 9.77 19.46
C VAL A 40 -14.97 9.44 20.63
N GLU A 41 -15.33 9.81 21.86
CA GLU A 41 -14.58 9.48 23.08
C GLU A 41 -14.52 7.98 23.39
N TRP A 42 -15.43 7.17 22.82
CA TRP A 42 -15.45 5.71 22.98
C TRP A 42 -14.60 5.00 21.92
N LEU A 43 -13.99 5.75 21.01
CA LEU A 43 -13.18 5.20 19.95
C LEU A 43 -11.86 4.65 20.53
N GLU A 44 -11.78 3.33 20.65
CA GLU A 44 -10.58 2.64 21.14
C GLU A 44 -9.40 2.71 20.17
N GLY A 45 -9.69 2.76 18.87
CA GLY A 45 -8.67 2.88 17.83
C GLY A 45 -9.25 3.29 16.48
N MET A 46 -8.40 3.83 15.61
CA MET A 46 -8.76 4.28 14.27
C MET A 46 -7.82 3.67 13.22
N MET A 47 -8.37 3.24 12.09
CA MET A 47 -7.58 2.82 10.92
C MET A 47 -7.90 3.74 9.75
N LEU A 48 -6.87 4.39 9.20
CA LEU A 48 -6.97 5.16 7.97
C LEU A 48 -6.43 4.34 6.80
N THR A 49 -7.17 4.30 5.70
CA THR A 49 -6.78 3.58 4.49
C THR A 49 -6.45 4.53 3.35
N VAL A 50 -5.44 4.19 2.55
CA VAL A 50 -4.99 4.99 1.40
C VAL A 50 -4.65 4.13 0.20
N ASP A 51 -4.75 4.68 -1.02
CA ASP A 51 -4.44 3.95 -2.26
C ASP A 51 -2.98 3.44 -2.30
N CYS A 52 -2.03 4.23 -1.83
CA CYS A 52 -0.63 3.88 -1.73
C CYS A 52 -0.06 4.36 -0.40
N LEU A 53 0.46 3.43 0.41
CA LEU A 53 1.07 3.70 1.71
C LEU A 53 2.60 3.63 1.56
N ASP A 54 3.23 4.78 1.35
CA ASP A 54 4.68 4.93 1.38
C ASP A 54 5.13 5.77 2.57
N GLY A 55 6.43 5.86 2.84
CA GLY A 55 6.97 6.61 3.98
C GLY A 55 6.48 8.06 4.04
N ARG A 56 6.40 8.74 2.88
CA ARG A 56 5.89 10.11 2.79
C ARG A 56 4.40 10.21 3.16
N MET A 57 3.59 9.26 2.72
CA MET A 57 2.18 9.19 3.09
C MET A 57 2.00 8.86 4.58
N VAL A 58 2.84 7.99 5.14
CA VAL A 58 2.84 7.70 6.58
C VAL A 58 3.12 8.97 7.40
N GLU A 59 4.11 9.77 7.01
CA GLU A 59 4.40 11.05 7.66
C GLU A 59 3.19 12.01 7.59
N VAL A 60 2.56 12.12 6.42
CA VAL A 60 1.35 12.94 6.23
C VAL A 60 0.20 12.45 7.13
N LEU A 61 -0.07 11.15 7.14
CA LEU A 61 -1.13 10.55 7.96
C LEU A 61 -0.84 10.67 9.46
N ALA A 62 0.42 10.55 9.88
CA ALA A 62 0.83 10.78 11.26
C ALA A 62 0.58 12.23 11.69
N ARG A 63 0.93 13.22 10.85
CA ARG A 63 0.60 14.63 11.11
C ARG A 63 -0.91 14.86 11.20
N ILE A 64 -1.70 14.22 10.34
CA ILE A 64 -3.15 14.26 10.40
C ILE A 64 -3.64 13.67 11.72
N ALA A 65 -3.19 12.49 12.10
CA ALA A 65 -3.58 11.79 13.32
C ALA A 65 -3.35 12.65 14.58
N VAL A 66 -2.19 13.33 14.66
CA VAL A 66 -1.91 14.30 15.72
C VAL A 66 -2.91 15.47 15.70
N ASN A 67 -3.19 16.03 14.52
CA ASN A 67 -4.12 17.15 14.35
C ASN A 67 -5.60 16.78 14.58
N LEU A 68 -5.96 15.50 14.53
CA LEU A 68 -7.31 15.04 14.90
C LEU A 68 -7.56 15.18 16.40
N ASN A 69 -6.51 15.17 17.21
CA ASN A 69 -6.55 15.37 18.66
C ASN A 69 -7.55 14.41 19.36
N LEU A 70 -7.51 13.13 18.96
CA LEU A 70 -8.33 12.06 19.53
C LEU A 70 -7.77 11.62 20.88
N LYS A 71 -8.63 11.02 21.72
CA LYS A 71 -8.21 10.51 23.06
C LYS A 71 -7.38 9.23 22.99
N THR A 72 -7.47 8.48 21.89
CA THR A 72 -6.70 7.26 21.68
C THR A 72 -5.39 7.56 20.95
N ASP A 73 -4.34 6.85 21.33
CA ASP A 73 -3.04 6.80 20.63
C ASP A 73 -2.99 5.67 19.58
N ARG A 74 -4.01 4.80 19.54
CA ARG A 74 -4.10 3.64 18.65
C ARG A 74 -4.64 4.02 17.28
N ILE A 75 -3.87 4.83 16.56
CA ILE A 75 -4.17 5.22 15.18
C ILE A 75 -3.22 4.48 14.26
N PHE A 76 -3.79 3.69 13.35
CA PHE A 76 -3.05 2.86 12.41
C PHE A 76 -3.32 3.29 10.97
N PHE A 77 -2.39 2.95 10.11
CA PHE A 77 -2.47 3.20 8.67
C PHE A 77 -2.35 1.87 7.93
N GLN A 78 -3.07 1.75 6.83
CA GLN A 78 -2.99 0.60 5.92
C GLN A 78 -3.28 1.01 4.47
N SER A 79 -2.88 0.18 3.52
CA SER A 79 -3.19 0.41 2.11
C SER A 79 -4.61 -0.07 1.74
N HIS A 80 -5.15 0.38 0.60
CA HIS A 80 -6.37 -0.17 0.01
C HIS A 80 -6.20 -1.67 -0.30
N VAL A 81 -4.98 -2.10 -0.63
CA VAL A 81 -4.64 -3.50 -0.87
C VAL A 81 -4.76 -4.32 0.42
N GLU A 82 -4.18 -3.85 1.52
CA GLU A 82 -4.35 -4.48 2.85
C GLU A 82 -5.82 -4.49 3.28
N SER A 83 -6.54 -3.41 3.01
CA SER A 83 -7.99 -3.33 3.28
C SER A 83 -8.76 -4.39 2.49
N TYR A 84 -8.43 -4.59 1.21
CA TYR A 84 -9.03 -5.62 0.38
C TYR A 84 -8.68 -7.02 0.90
N TYR A 85 -7.43 -7.26 1.28
CA TYR A 85 -6.99 -8.52 1.92
C TYR A 85 -7.83 -8.85 3.15
N HIS A 86 -7.90 -7.92 4.13
CA HIS A 86 -8.67 -8.16 5.35
C HIS A 86 -10.16 -8.35 5.04
N TYR A 87 -10.72 -7.58 4.09
CA TYR A 87 -12.11 -7.77 3.69
C TYR A 87 -12.38 -9.17 3.12
N MET A 88 -11.47 -9.70 2.30
CA MET A 88 -11.57 -11.04 1.69
C MET A 88 -11.49 -12.17 2.72
N LEU A 89 -10.58 -12.10 3.69
CA LEU A 89 -10.50 -13.13 4.74
C LEU A 89 -11.76 -13.23 5.60
N HIS A 90 -12.56 -12.17 5.66
CA HIS A 90 -13.82 -12.12 6.40
C HIS A 90 -15.04 -12.42 5.52
N GLN A 91 -14.82 -12.84 4.27
CA GLN A 91 -15.88 -13.36 3.42
C GLN A 91 -15.97 -14.88 3.53
N PRO A 92 -17.17 -15.47 3.31
CA PRO A 92 -17.33 -16.93 3.24
C PRO A 92 -16.35 -17.57 2.24
N GLU A 93 -15.74 -18.70 2.62
CA GLU A 93 -14.68 -19.36 1.83
C GLU A 93 -15.10 -19.70 0.40
N GLU A 94 -16.39 -19.92 0.16
CA GLU A 94 -16.89 -20.24 -1.18
C GLU A 94 -16.68 -19.08 -2.15
N LEU A 95 -16.66 -17.83 -1.65
CA LEU A 95 -16.45 -16.63 -2.46
C LEU A 95 -15.00 -16.46 -2.93
N TRP A 96 -14.05 -17.11 -2.28
CA TRP A 96 -12.63 -17.04 -2.60
C TRP A 96 -11.98 -18.43 -2.74
N SER A 97 -12.80 -19.41 -3.12
CA SER A 97 -12.38 -20.76 -3.50
C SER A 97 -11.42 -20.76 -4.70
N GLN A 98 -11.52 -19.73 -5.54
CA GLN A 98 -10.65 -19.42 -6.67
C GLN A 98 -10.27 -17.94 -6.60
N GLU A 99 -9.59 -17.40 -7.62
CA GLU A 99 -9.22 -15.98 -7.65
C GLU A 99 -10.47 -15.08 -7.51
N VAL A 100 -10.32 -13.99 -6.75
CA VAL A 100 -11.35 -12.96 -6.59
C VAL A 100 -10.86 -11.66 -7.19
N MET A 101 -11.66 -11.10 -8.09
CA MET A 101 -11.33 -9.88 -8.80
C MET A 101 -12.03 -8.67 -8.16
N LEU A 102 -11.29 -7.61 -7.88
CA LEU A 102 -11.84 -6.30 -7.50
C LEU A 102 -11.55 -5.31 -8.62
N CYS A 103 -12.59 -4.73 -9.19
CA CYS A 103 -12.54 -3.67 -10.18
C CYS A 103 -12.86 -2.32 -9.51
N ASP A 104 -11.82 -1.53 -9.23
CA ASP A 104 -11.93 -0.19 -8.65
C ASP A 104 -11.80 0.87 -9.74
N TYR A 105 -12.88 1.62 -9.98
CA TYR A 105 -12.94 2.59 -11.07
C TYR A 105 -13.34 3.99 -10.57
N ASP A 106 -12.43 4.95 -10.73
CA ASP A 106 -12.58 6.33 -10.23
C ASP A 106 -12.89 7.37 -11.33
N ASN A 107 -13.28 6.91 -12.53
CA ASN A 107 -13.42 7.67 -13.79
C ASN A 107 -12.10 8.13 -14.45
N ARG A 108 -10.96 8.10 -13.76
CA ARG A 108 -9.65 8.44 -14.32
C ARG A 108 -8.88 7.20 -14.71
N ARG A 109 -8.97 6.14 -13.93
CA ARG A 109 -8.33 4.84 -14.19
C ARG A 109 -9.15 3.71 -13.60
N LEU A 110 -9.02 2.54 -14.19
CA LEU A 110 -9.50 1.29 -13.62
C LEU A 110 -8.31 0.55 -13.02
N LYS A 111 -8.40 0.19 -11.73
CA LYS A 111 -7.50 -0.76 -11.08
C LYS A 111 -8.20 -2.09 -10.92
N ILE A 112 -7.55 -3.16 -11.36
CA ILE A 112 -8.01 -4.52 -11.13
C ILE A 112 -7.07 -5.19 -10.13
N TYR A 113 -7.63 -5.64 -9.00
CA TYR A 113 -6.93 -6.44 -8.01
C TYR A 113 -7.34 -7.90 -8.14
N GLY A 114 -6.39 -8.82 -8.23
CA GLY A 114 -6.64 -10.26 -8.20
C GLY A 114 -6.16 -10.85 -6.89
N PHE A 115 -7.08 -11.23 -6.00
CA PHE A 115 -6.81 -11.89 -4.72
C PHE A 115 -6.79 -13.41 -4.90
N GLY A 116 -5.74 -14.06 -4.41
CA GLY A 116 -5.63 -15.50 -4.38
C GLY A 116 -4.82 -15.98 -3.18
N VAL A 117 -5.05 -17.24 -2.78
CA VAL A 117 -4.37 -17.87 -1.64
C VAL A 117 -3.65 -19.12 -2.11
N ASN A 118 -2.34 -19.19 -1.86
CA ASN A 118 -1.56 -20.40 -2.04
C ASN A 118 -1.75 -21.31 -0.82
N LYS A 119 -2.64 -22.30 -0.96
CA LYS A 119 -2.95 -23.28 0.08
C LYS A 119 -1.88 -24.38 0.25
N ARG A 120 -0.78 -24.34 -0.52
CA ARG A 120 0.30 -25.34 -0.46
C ARG A 120 1.39 -25.00 0.57
N THR A 121 1.37 -23.79 1.12
CA THR A 121 2.32 -23.33 2.13
C THR A 121 1.68 -23.35 3.50
N THR A 122 2.50 -23.49 4.55
CA THR A 122 2.08 -23.37 5.95
C THR A 122 2.97 -22.32 6.62
N PRO A 123 2.44 -21.14 6.99
CA PRO A 123 1.05 -20.67 6.81
C PRO A 123 0.66 -20.43 5.35
N MET A 124 -0.65 -20.32 5.08
CA MET A 124 -1.16 -20.10 3.72
C MET A 124 -0.81 -18.69 3.25
N VAL A 125 -0.25 -18.55 2.05
CA VAL A 125 0.20 -17.24 1.56
C VAL A 125 -0.89 -16.59 0.71
N ALA A 126 -1.39 -15.43 1.14
CA ALA A 126 -2.31 -14.61 0.37
C ALA A 126 -1.54 -13.59 -0.48
N MET A 127 -1.92 -13.47 -1.75
CA MET A 127 -1.32 -12.55 -2.71
C MET A 127 -2.40 -11.72 -3.39
N ILE A 128 -2.07 -10.47 -3.66
CA ILE A 128 -2.89 -9.57 -4.47
C ILE A 128 -2.06 -9.05 -5.64
N SER A 129 -2.48 -9.41 -6.86
CA SER A 129 -1.95 -8.80 -8.09
C SER A 129 -2.70 -7.51 -8.40
N ILE A 130 -2.05 -6.54 -9.04
CA ILE A 130 -2.65 -5.25 -9.42
C ILE A 130 -2.33 -4.96 -10.88
N ASP A 131 -3.35 -4.62 -11.64
CA ASP A 131 -3.23 -4.10 -13.00
C ASP A 131 -3.97 -2.77 -13.11
N GLU A 132 -3.37 -1.80 -13.78
CA GLU A 132 -3.92 -0.46 -13.96
C GLU A 132 -4.19 -0.16 -15.44
N TYR A 133 -5.36 0.38 -15.73
CA TYR A 133 -5.85 0.68 -17.08
C TYR A 133 -6.25 2.15 -17.17
N VAL A 134 -5.36 2.97 -17.74
CA VAL A 134 -5.59 4.42 -17.94
C VAL A 134 -6.46 4.71 -19.16
N GLU A 135 -6.58 3.76 -20.09
CA GLU A 135 -7.48 3.83 -21.24
C GLU A 135 -8.95 3.92 -20.84
N MET A 136 -9.28 3.51 -19.60
CA MET A 136 -10.59 3.67 -18.99
C MET A 136 -10.88 5.11 -18.52
N ALA A 137 -9.95 6.05 -18.70
CA ALA A 137 -10.20 7.46 -18.42
C ALA A 137 -11.38 8.00 -19.26
N ARG A 138 -12.26 8.75 -18.60
CA ARG A 138 -13.30 9.53 -19.28
C ARG A 138 -12.74 10.80 -19.90
N LYS A 139 -13.24 11.14 -21.08
CA LYS A 139 -12.90 12.39 -21.78
C LYS A 139 -13.56 13.56 -21.04
N GLY A 140 -12.80 14.64 -20.81
CA GLY A 140 -13.30 15.84 -20.11
C GLY A 140 -13.10 15.84 -18.59
N ILE A 141 -12.73 14.70 -17.98
CA ILE A 141 -12.14 14.69 -16.64
C ILE A 141 -10.64 14.90 -16.83
N GLY A 142 -10.23 16.17 -17.00
CA GLY A 142 -8.83 16.52 -17.09
C GLY A 142 -8.03 15.91 -15.94
N SER A 143 -6.79 15.48 -16.22
CA SER A 143 -5.75 15.30 -15.20
C SER A 143 -5.82 16.54 -14.31
N GLY A 144 -6.19 16.37 -13.04
CA GLY A 144 -6.50 17.47 -12.11
C GLY A 144 -5.28 18.30 -11.71
N ARG A 145 -4.60 18.90 -12.68
CA ARG A 145 -3.57 19.91 -12.48
C ARG A 145 -4.11 21.34 -12.64
N ASP A 146 -5.25 21.53 -13.32
CA ASP A 146 -5.85 22.85 -13.57
C ASP A 146 -7.34 22.93 -13.22
N ALA A 147 -7.77 22.35 -12.10
CA ALA A 147 -9.05 22.72 -11.50
C ALA A 147 -8.86 23.98 -10.64
N GLY A 148 -8.50 25.09 -11.30
CA GLY A 148 -8.59 26.41 -10.69
C GLY A 148 -10.04 26.65 -10.28
N ILE A 149 -10.25 26.95 -9.00
CA ILE A 149 -11.53 27.41 -8.46
C ILE A 149 -11.82 28.76 -9.12
N GLY A 150 -12.54 28.74 -10.24
CA GLY A 150 -13.02 29.94 -10.92
C GLY A 150 -14.09 30.61 -10.09
N VAL A 151 -13.69 31.60 -9.28
CA VAL A 151 -14.60 32.54 -8.64
C VAL A 151 -15.14 33.47 -9.73
N GLY A 152 -16.34 33.17 -10.23
CA GLY A 152 -17.11 34.08 -11.08
C GLY A 152 -17.63 35.24 -10.24
N ARG A 153 -17.12 36.44 -10.53
CA ARG A 153 -17.59 37.74 -10.02
C ARG A 153 -19.09 37.92 -10.34
N GLU A 154 -19.91 38.07 -9.32
CA GLU A 154 -21.28 38.58 -9.46
C GLU A 154 -21.24 40.08 -9.80
N THR A 155 -21.89 40.46 -10.90
CA THR A 155 -22.43 41.82 -11.07
C THR A 155 -23.93 41.72 -11.16
N GLU A 156 -24.60 42.36 -10.21
CA GLU A 156 -26.04 42.46 -10.04
C GLU A 156 -26.77 42.84 -11.33
N LYS A 157 -27.90 42.17 -11.60
CA LYS A 157 -29.13 42.81 -12.09
C LYS A 157 -30.34 41.91 -11.84
N ASN A 158 -31.28 42.45 -11.07
CA ASN A 158 -32.61 41.92 -10.77
C ASN A 158 -33.39 41.48 -12.01
N ALA A 159 -33.84 40.22 -12.03
CA ALA A 159 -35.18 39.80 -12.46
C ALA A 159 -35.36 38.34 -12.04
N GLY A 160 -36.38 38.05 -11.22
CA GLY A 160 -36.57 36.76 -10.55
C GLY A 160 -36.78 35.59 -11.50
N ILE A 161 -36.15 34.45 -11.20
CA ILE A 161 -36.44 33.13 -11.76
C ILE A 161 -36.16 32.08 -10.66
N GLU A 162 -37.05 31.09 -10.59
CA GLU A 162 -37.10 29.96 -9.67
C GLU A 162 -35.75 29.31 -9.34
N LEU A 163 -35.57 28.91 -8.08
CA LEU A 163 -34.46 28.05 -7.63
C LEU A 163 -34.57 26.66 -8.30
N GLY A 164 -34.06 26.56 -9.52
CA GLY A 164 -33.65 25.31 -10.11
C GLY A 164 -32.33 24.87 -9.47
N MET A 165 -32.38 23.82 -8.66
CA MET A 165 -31.21 22.98 -8.40
C MET A 165 -30.70 22.48 -9.76
N GLU A 166 -29.69 23.14 -10.33
CA GLU A 166 -28.98 22.60 -11.49
C GLU A 166 -28.14 21.40 -11.01
N THR A 167 -28.79 20.25 -11.01
CA THR A 167 -28.12 18.95 -11.11
C THR A 167 -27.15 19.03 -12.28
N TRP A 168 -25.85 18.89 -11.99
CA TRP A 168 -24.82 18.70 -12.99
C TRP A 168 -25.17 17.41 -13.75
N LYS A 169 -25.90 17.53 -14.86
CA LYS A 169 -26.14 16.39 -15.76
C LYS A 169 -24.79 16.02 -16.36
N VAL A 170 -24.18 14.98 -15.81
CA VAL A 170 -23.09 14.24 -16.47
C VAL A 170 -23.71 13.61 -17.71
N VAL A 171 -23.79 14.38 -18.80
CA VAL A 171 -24.06 13.83 -20.13
C VAL A 171 -22.74 13.21 -20.61
N GLY A 172 -22.41 12.05 -20.05
CA GLY A 172 -21.50 11.14 -20.75
C GLY A 172 -22.21 10.78 -22.06
N ASN A 173 -21.61 11.16 -23.20
CA ASN A 173 -22.14 10.85 -24.51
C ASN A 173 -22.35 9.33 -24.62
N GLU A 174 -23.46 8.88 -25.20
CA GLU A 174 -23.80 7.45 -25.39
C GLU A 174 -22.63 6.68 -26.05
N GLU A 175 -21.88 7.35 -26.92
CA GLU A 175 -20.65 6.84 -27.53
C GLU A 175 -19.54 6.55 -26.51
N GLU A 176 -19.38 7.41 -25.49
CA GLU A 176 -18.39 7.20 -24.43
C GLU A 176 -18.78 6.02 -23.55
N ARG A 177 -20.07 5.87 -23.21
CA ARG A 177 -20.55 4.70 -22.45
C ARG A 177 -20.29 3.41 -23.22
N LYS A 178 -20.57 3.39 -24.52
CA LYS A 178 -20.29 2.24 -25.40
C LYS A 178 -18.79 1.93 -25.46
N ARG A 179 -17.95 2.95 -25.62
CA ARG A 179 -16.48 2.82 -25.59
C ARG A 179 -16.01 2.21 -24.28
N LEU A 180 -16.47 2.73 -23.14
CA LEU A 180 -16.07 2.23 -21.82
C LEU A 180 -16.49 0.79 -21.63
N ASP A 181 -17.73 0.43 -22.00
CA ASP A 181 -18.24 -0.94 -21.90
C ASP A 181 -17.46 -1.90 -22.79
N GLU A 182 -17.07 -1.47 -23.99
CA GLU A 182 -16.25 -2.27 -24.91
C GLU A 182 -14.83 -2.50 -24.37
N ILE A 183 -14.16 -1.45 -23.88
CA ILE A 183 -12.82 -1.56 -23.30
C ILE A 183 -12.86 -2.45 -22.05
N PHE A 184 -13.79 -2.19 -21.13
CA PHE A 184 -13.91 -2.96 -19.90
C PHE A 184 -14.23 -4.42 -20.18
N LEU A 185 -15.14 -4.70 -21.13
CA LEU A 185 -15.45 -6.07 -21.56
C LEU A 185 -14.19 -6.78 -22.04
N GLY A 186 -13.39 -6.16 -22.91
CA GLY A 186 -12.14 -6.74 -23.40
C GLY A 186 -11.12 -7.01 -22.27
N ILE A 187 -11.04 -6.12 -21.29
CA ILE A 187 -10.18 -6.30 -20.11
C ILE A 187 -10.65 -7.51 -19.29
N VAL A 188 -11.94 -7.59 -18.95
CA VAL A 188 -12.45 -8.68 -18.11
C VAL A 188 -12.47 -10.02 -18.85
N GLU A 189 -12.71 -10.03 -20.16
CA GLU A 189 -12.59 -11.24 -20.99
C GLU A 189 -11.17 -11.77 -20.99
N LYS A 190 -10.17 -10.89 -21.14
CA LYS A 190 -8.76 -11.26 -21.07
C LYS A 190 -8.37 -11.79 -19.68
N LYS A 191 -8.83 -11.13 -18.61
CA LYS A 191 -8.50 -11.51 -17.23
C LYS A 191 -9.17 -12.81 -16.80
N CYS A 192 -10.44 -13.01 -17.17
CA CYS A 192 -11.21 -14.19 -16.83
C CYS A 192 -10.99 -15.38 -17.78
N GLY A 193 -10.50 -15.15 -19.01
CA GLY A 193 -10.36 -16.19 -20.04
C GLY A 193 -9.26 -17.23 -19.80
N GLY A 194 -8.34 -16.98 -18.85
CA GLY A 194 -7.27 -17.91 -18.48
C GLY A 194 -7.16 -18.17 -16.97
N ARG A 195 -8.13 -17.72 -16.19
CA ARG A 195 -8.13 -17.81 -14.72
C ARG A 195 -9.48 -18.32 -14.23
N GLU A 196 -9.46 -19.21 -13.24
CA GLU A 196 -10.67 -19.52 -12.48
C GLU A 196 -10.95 -18.34 -11.55
N VAL A 197 -11.92 -17.50 -11.92
CA VAL A 197 -12.40 -16.37 -11.10
C VAL A 197 -13.76 -16.76 -10.53
N SER A 198 -13.85 -16.85 -9.20
CA SER A 198 -15.08 -17.25 -8.50
C SER A 198 -16.02 -16.08 -8.21
N CYS A 199 -15.44 -14.91 -7.90
CA CYS A 199 -16.18 -13.73 -7.48
C CYS A 199 -15.56 -12.44 -8.04
N VAL A 200 -16.42 -11.45 -8.30
CA VAL A 200 -16.04 -10.12 -8.80
C VAL A 200 -16.69 -9.02 -7.98
N TYR A 201 -15.91 -8.08 -7.48
CA TYR A 201 -16.37 -6.87 -6.81
C TYR A 201 -16.17 -5.68 -7.74
N LEU A 202 -17.17 -4.82 -7.86
CA LEU A 202 -17.11 -3.55 -8.59
C LEU A 202 -17.30 -2.41 -7.59
N ILE A 203 -16.31 -1.54 -7.48
CA ILE A 203 -16.34 -0.41 -6.55
C ILE A 203 -15.92 0.87 -7.25
N GLY A 204 -16.28 2.00 -6.64
CA GLY A 204 -15.85 3.30 -7.11
C GLY A 204 -16.92 4.04 -7.90
N ASP A 205 -16.77 5.35 -7.93
CA ASP A 205 -17.75 6.27 -8.47
C ASP A 205 -17.91 6.18 -9.99
N GLY A 206 -16.96 5.54 -10.67
CA GLY A 206 -17.00 5.37 -12.11
C GLY A 206 -18.11 4.46 -12.62
N TYR A 207 -18.76 3.69 -11.76
CA TYR A 207 -19.87 2.79 -12.12
C TYR A 207 -21.28 3.41 -11.93
N LYS A 208 -21.38 4.67 -11.48
CA LYS A 208 -22.67 5.28 -11.07
C LYS A 208 -23.67 5.53 -12.21
N ASP A 209 -23.22 5.65 -13.45
CA ASP A 209 -24.06 6.04 -14.60
C ASP A 209 -24.39 4.86 -15.56
N GLY A 210 -24.19 3.61 -15.12
CA GLY A 210 -24.78 2.43 -15.75
C GLY A 210 -24.21 2.01 -17.11
N TRP A 211 -23.00 2.44 -17.47
CA TRP A 211 -22.38 2.15 -18.77
C TRP A 211 -22.03 0.67 -18.98
N ALA A 212 -21.68 -0.08 -17.92
CA ALA A 212 -21.07 -1.41 -17.99
C ALA A 212 -22.05 -2.57 -18.28
N SER A 213 -23.11 -2.33 -19.06
CA SER A 213 -24.21 -3.28 -19.23
C SER A 213 -23.79 -4.61 -19.87
N ARG A 214 -22.94 -4.59 -20.91
CA ARG A 214 -22.43 -5.83 -21.55
C ARG A 214 -21.41 -6.51 -20.66
N SER A 215 -20.51 -5.74 -20.07
CA SER A 215 -19.48 -6.23 -19.16
C SER A 215 -20.08 -6.95 -17.95
N LEU A 216 -21.09 -6.36 -17.29
CA LEU A 216 -21.78 -7.01 -16.17
C LEU A 216 -22.47 -8.31 -16.58
N ARG A 217 -23.10 -8.35 -17.77
CA ARG A 217 -23.67 -9.62 -18.29
C ARG A 217 -22.61 -10.70 -18.49
N TYR A 218 -21.41 -10.35 -18.91
CA TYR A 218 -20.30 -11.30 -19.01
C TYR A 218 -19.85 -11.77 -17.61
N LEU A 219 -19.62 -10.83 -16.69
CA LEU A 219 -19.15 -11.13 -15.33
C LEU A 219 -20.13 -12.00 -14.55
N CYS A 220 -21.45 -11.83 -14.73
CA CYS A 220 -22.48 -12.62 -14.06
C CYS A 220 -22.71 -14.02 -14.68
N ARG A 221 -21.99 -14.41 -15.75
CA ARG A 221 -22.09 -15.75 -16.33
C ARG A 221 -21.27 -16.75 -15.51
N GLY A 222 -21.94 -17.39 -14.55
CA GLY A 222 -21.34 -18.45 -13.73
C GLY A 222 -20.45 -17.95 -12.60
N ARG A 223 -20.50 -16.67 -12.26
CA ARG A 223 -19.75 -16.05 -11.16
C ARG A 223 -20.65 -15.14 -10.34
N ARG A 224 -20.29 -14.91 -9.09
CA ARG A 224 -20.97 -13.92 -8.23
C ARG A 224 -20.35 -12.54 -8.45
N ALA A 225 -21.18 -11.55 -8.76
CA ALA A 225 -20.76 -10.16 -8.90
C ALA A 225 -21.43 -9.28 -7.85
N PHE A 226 -20.65 -8.44 -7.18
CA PHE A 226 -21.14 -7.50 -6.15
C PHE A 226 -20.71 -6.08 -6.51
N GLN A 227 -21.62 -5.12 -6.36
CA GLN A 227 -21.32 -3.71 -6.56
C GLN A 227 -21.56 -2.93 -5.27
N GLY A 228 -20.60 -2.08 -4.87
CA GLY A 228 -20.72 -1.28 -3.64
C GLY A 228 -19.51 -0.37 -3.40
N ASN A 229 -19.56 0.46 -2.36
CA ASN A 229 -18.52 1.49 -2.11
C ASN A 229 -17.90 1.44 -0.70
N ASN A 230 -18.13 0.36 0.06
CA ASN A 230 -17.68 0.26 1.47
C ASN A 230 -16.63 -0.83 1.72
N LEU A 231 -16.12 -1.47 0.68
CA LEU A 231 -15.19 -2.60 0.80
C LEU A 231 -13.93 -2.21 1.57
N TYR A 232 -13.26 -1.11 1.18
CA TYR A 232 -12.04 -0.66 1.86
C TYR A 232 -12.29 -0.26 3.32
N SER A 233 -13.38 0.46 3.61
CA SER A 233 -13.71 0.84 4.98
C SER A 233 -14.03 -0.37 5.87
N LYS A 234 -14.76 -1.37 5.35
CA LYS A 234 -14.99 -2.64 6.08
C LYS A 234 -13.68 -3.40 6.29
N GLY A 235 -12.85 -3.46 5.26
CA GLY A 235 -11.49 -4.00 5.34
C GLY A 235 -10.63 -3.35 6.43
N ALA A 236 -10.72 -2.02 6.56
CA ALA A 236 -10.08 -1.24 7.63
C ALA A 236 -10.56 -1.65 9.02
N CYS A 237 -11.87 -1.82 9.17
CA CYS A 237 -12.47 -2.27 10.43
C CYS A 237 -12.03 -3.69 10.80
N TYR A 238 -11.83 -4.58 9.83
CA TYR A 238 -11.27 -5.91 10.10
C TYR A 238 -9.78 -5.84 10.46
N GLY A 239 -8.99 -5.08 9.70
CA GLY A 239 -7.55 -4.92 9.96
C GLY A 239 -7.26 -4.31 11.35
N ILE A 240 -8.06 -3.36 11.82
CA ILE A 240 -7.87 -2.81 13.17
C ILE A 240 -8.25 -3.79 14.27
N LYS A 241 -9.28 -4.63 14.07
CA LYS A 241 -9.63 -5.65 15.06
C LYS A 241 -8.47 -6.63 15.26
N GLU A 242 -7.81 -7.03 14.19
CA GLU A 242 -6.61 -7.87 14.24
C GLU A 242 -5.46 -7.16 14.96
N LYS A 243 -5.16 -5.89 14.63
CA LYS A 243 -4.12 -5.10 15.33
C LYS A 243 -4.39 -4.91 16.82
N LEU A 244 -5.67 -4.84 17.21
CA LEU A 244 -6.09 -4.72 18.61
C LEU A 244 -6.16 -6.08 19.33
N GLY A 245 -5.89 -7.20 18.64
CA GLY A 245 -5.99 -8.55 19.19
C GLY A 245 -7.42 -9.01 19.46
N LEU A 246 -8.41 -8.35 18.85
CA LEU A 246 -9.84 -8.68 18.94
C LEU A 246 -10.26 -9.76 17.93
N ASP A 247 -9.39 -10.08 16.98
CA ASP A 247 -9.63 -11.04 15.92
C ASP A 247 -8.35 -11.84 15.63
N SER A 248 -8.49 -13.13 15.35
CA SER A 248 -7.41 -14.05 15.01
C SER A 248 -7.59 -14.71 13.64
N THR A 249 -8.60 -14.33 12.85
CA THR A 249 -8.85 -14.88 11.50
C THR A 249 -7.64 -14.75 10.57
N GLY A 250 -6.79 -13.75 10.76
CA GLY A 250 -5.54 -13.57 9.99
C GLY A 250 -4.42 -14.57 10.35
N GLY A 251 -4.49 -15.28 11.48
CA GLY A 251 -3.37 -16.07 12.01
C GLY A 251 -2.95 -17.28 11.16
N GLU A 252 -3.84 -17.80 10.31
CA GLU A 252 -3.54 -18.91 9.40
C GLU A 252 -2.99 -18.45 8.03
N TYR A 253 -3.01 -17.14 7.79
CA TYR A 253 -2.65 -16.53 6.52
C TYR A 253 -1.49 -15.54 6.67
N VAL A 254 -0.59 -15.52 5.70
CA VAL A 254 0.43 -14.47 5.58
C VAL A 254 0.13 -13.65 4.34
N PHE A 255 -0.10 -12.36 4.53
CA PHE A 255 -0.27 -11.42 3.44
C PHE A 255 1.07 -10.88 2.94
N LEU A 256 1.33 -11.08 1.65
CA LEU A 256 2.47 -10.48 0.96
C LEU A 256 2.00 -9.33 0.05
N GLY A 257 1.64 -8.21 0.68
CA GLY A 257 1.31 -6.97 -0.02
C GLY A 257 2.49 -6.33 -0.74
N LEU A 258 2.23 -5.34 -1.59
CA LEU A 258 3.28 -4.55 -2.29
C LEU A 258 4.09 -3.68 -1.32
N ASP A 259 3.50 -3.36 -0.18
CA ASP A 259 4.11 -2.66 0.94
C ASP A 259 4.88 -3.60 1.88
N LYS A 260 4.83 -4.91 1.65
CA LYS A 260 5.48 -5.91 2.49
C LYS A 260 6.76 -6.45 1.89
N LEU A 261 7.71 -6.78 2.76
CA LEU A 261 8.89 -7.53 2.37
C LEU A 261 8.49 -8.96 1.96
N LYS A 262 8.85 -9.38 0.74
CA LYS A 262 8.45 -10.69 0.18
C LYS A 262 9.41 -11.84 0.49
N ALA A 263 10.56 -11.55 1.10
CA ALA A 263 11.60 -12.52 1.41
C ALA A 263 12.21 -12.23 2.78
N ASN A 264 12.53 -13.29 3.53
CA ASN A 264 13.36 -13.12 4.72
C ASN A 264 14.76 -12.77 4.28
N ILE A 265 15.35 -11.75 4.89
CA ILE A 265 16.71 -11.30 4.63
C ILE A 265 17.51 -11.61 5.88
N GLY A 266 18.54 -12.44 5.75
CA GLY A 266 19.42 -12.77 6.85
C GLY A 266 20.83 -13.10 6.41
N MET A 267 21.62 -13.64 7.32
CA MET A 267 22.99 -14.08 7.07
C MET A 267 23.35 -15.23 8.01
N HIS A 268 24.27 -16.08 7.57
CA HIS A 268 24.89 -17.07 8.44
C HIS A 268 26.01 -16.41 9.24
N VAL A 269 25.95 -16.54 10.57
CA VAL A 269 26.92 -15.95 11.48
C VAL A 269 27.39 -16.97 12.50
N LEU A 270 28.61 -16.79 13.00
CA LEU A 270 29.12 -17.54 14.14
C LEU A 270 28.71 -16.84 15.45
N ARG A 271 27.86 -17.51 16.24
CA ARG A 271 27.50 -17.10 17.61
C ARG A 271 28.04 -18.10 18.60
N GLN A 272 28.96 -17.66 19.47
CA GLN A 272 29.60 -18.52 20.48
C GLN A 272 30.20 -19.80 19.87
N GLY A 273 30.84 -19.66 18.70
CA GLY A 273 31.48 -20.77 17.98
C GLY A 273 30.50 -21.73 17.28
N LYS A 274 29.19 -21.43 17.26
CA LYS A 274 28.20 -22.19 16.50
C LYS A 274 27.64 -21.37 15.35
N GLU A 275 27.57 -21.98 14.18
CA GLU A 275 26.90 -21.39 13.03
C GLU A 275 25.40 -21.22 13.34
N SER A 276 24.87 -20.04 13.07
CA SER A 276 23.50 -19.65 13.38
C SER A 276 22.98 -18.70 12.31
N TYR A 277 21.71 -18.84 11.97
CA TYR A 277 21.03 -17.89 11.11
C TYR A 277 20.69 -16.62 11.89
N PHE A 278 21.13 -15.48 11.39
CA PHE A 278 20.76 -14.16 11.89
C PHE A 278 19.77 -13.50 10.93
N ALA A 279 18.52 -13.40 11.37
CA ALA A 279 17.49 -12.66 10.66
C ALA A 279 17.74 -11.15 10.79
N MET A 280 17.87 -10.47 9.65
CA MET A 280 17.96 -9.01 9.59
C MET A 280 16.58 -8.40 9.37
N MET A 281 15.81 -8.93 8.43
CA MET A 281 14.47 -8.45 8.11
C MET A 281 13.57 -9.65 7.81
N ASP A 282 12.40 -9.66 8.44
CA ASP A 282 11.42 -10.72 8.28
C ASP A 282 10.41 -10.35 7.18
N ALA A 283 10.09 -11.32 6.34
CA ALA A 283 9.06 -11.18 5.33
C ALA A 283 7.68 -10.92 5.98
N GLY A 284 6.82 -10.18 5.29
CA GLY A 284 5.53 -9.71 5.80
C GLY A 284 5.60 -8.39 6.59
N ALA A 285 6.79 -7.92 6.97
CA ALA A 285 6.97 -6.59 7.56
C ALA A 285 6.85 -5.48 6.50
N ASN A 286 6.43 -4.28 6.89
CA ASN A 286 6.41 -3.11 5.99
C ASN A 286 7.82 -2.75 5.54
N TRP A 287 8.13 -2.86 4.24
CA TRP A 287 9.51 -2.69 3.77
C TRP A 287 10.06 -1.29 4.12
N PHE A 288 9.24 -0.24 4.06
CA PHE A 288 9.67 1.14 4.34
C PHE A 288 9.98 1.40 5.82
N GLU A 289 9.54 0.52 6.73
CA GLU A 289 9.84 0.59 8.16
C GLU A 289 11.01 -0.34 8.53
N THR A 290 11.42 -1.24 7.63
CA THR A 290 12.52 -2.19 7.88
C THR A 290 13.88 -1.52 7.72
N LYS A 291 14.49 -1.19 8.86
CA LYS A 291 15.90 -0.81 8.97
C LYS A 291 16.57 -1.60 10.07
N ARG A 292 17.81 -2.02 9.83
CA ARG A 292 18.64 -2.69 10.84
C ARG A 292 20.05 -2.14 10.82
N GLU A 293 20.59 -1.95 12.00
CA GLU A 293 22.01 -1.64 12.22
C GLU A 293 22.56 -2.64 13.24
N PHE A 294 23.72 -3.23 12.94
CA PHE A 294 24.41 -4.15 13.83
C PHE A 294 25.91 -4.19 13.50
N ASP A 295 26.71 -4.62 14.48
CA ASP A 295 28.14 -4.83 14.30
C ASP A 295 28.45 -6.33 14.16
N ILE A 296 29.33 -6.68 13.24
CA ILE A 296 29.88 -8.04 13.05
C ILE A 296 31.40 -8.01 13.12
N ILE A 297 32.01 -9.15 13.42
CA ILE A 297 33.46 -9.34 13.36
C ILE A 297 33.75 -10.26 12.19
N LEU A 298 34.62 -9.82 11.29
CA LEU A 298 35.04 -10.61 10.15
C LEU A 298 36.04 -11.69 10.60
N GLU A 299 35.72 -12.95 10.33
CA GLU A 299 36.60 -14.09 10.62
C GLU A 299 37.88 -13.98 9.77
N ASP A 300 37.73 -13.85 8.46
CA ASP A 300 38.79 -13.63 7.49
C ASP A 300 38.22 -13.07 6.17
N GLY A 301 39.08 -12.68 5.24
CA GLY A 301 38.71 -12.21 3.90
C GLY A 301 38.27 -10.75 3.84
N ASP A 302 37.46 -10.44 2.84
CA ASP A 302 37.07 -9.08 2.48
C ASP A 302 35.59 -8.96 2.12
N GLY A 303 34.75 -9.93 2.50
CA GLY A 303 33.34 -9.92 2.12
C GLY A 303 32.39 -10.47 3.16
N ILE A 304 31.11 -10.14 2.99
CA ILE A 304 29.99 -10.70 3.74
C ILE A 304 28.96 -11.31 2.78
N SER A 305 28.25 -12.34 3.24
CA SER A 305 27.15 -12.95 2.48
C SER A 305 25.79 -12.62 3.10
N LEU A 306 24.80 -12.43 2.23
CA LEU A 306 23.41 -12.17 2.57
C LEU A 306 22.57 -13.28 1.95
N LEU A 307 21.64 -13.85 2.72
CA LEU A 307 20.72 -14.89 2.29
C LEU A 307 19.32 -14.29 2.15
N PHE A 308 18.75 -14.39 0.95
CA PHE A 308 17.37 -14.01 0.65
C PHE A 308 16.52 -15.29 0.50
N THR A 309 15.46 -15.40 1.31
CA THR A 309 14.56 -16.55 1.33
C THR A 309 13.13 -16.11 0.99
N PRO A 310 12.71 -16.22 -0.29
CA PRO A 310 11.37 -15.81 -0.73
C PRO A 310 10.24 -16.61 -0.06
N LEU A 311 9.13 -15.94 0.28
CA LEU A 311 7.94 -16.60 0.82
C LEU A 311 6.99 -17.15 -0.25
N ASP A 312 7.23 -16.85 -1.53
CA ASP A 312 6.45 -17.35 -2.67
C ASP A 312 6.82 -18.80 -3.09
N GLY A 313 7.76 -19.42 -2.37
CA GLY A 313 8.21 -20.80 -2.61
C GLY A 313 9.36 -20.93 -3.61
N LYS A 314 9.93 -19.82 -4.10
CA LYS A 314 11.20 -19.85 -4.85
C LYS A 314 12.38 -20.29 -3.99
N ALA A 315 13.43 -20.80 -4.63
CA ALA A 315 14.65 -21.21 -3.94
C ALA A 315 15.35 -20.01 -3.27
N PRO A 316 15.94 -20.19 -2.07
CA PRO A 316 16.78 -19.17 -1.45
C PRO A 316 17.97 -18.79 -2.35
N ARG A 317 18.37 -17.52 -2.29
CA ARG A 317 19.49 -16.97 -3.05
C ARG A 317 20.48 -16.31 -2.10
N GLU A 318 21.74 -16.69 -2.20
CA GLU A 318 22.84 -16.05 -1.48
C GLU A 318 23.54 -15.02 -2.38
N VAL A 319 23.83 -13.85 -1.84
CA VAL A 319 24.55 -12.77 -2.55
C VAL A 319 25.71 -12.26 -1.70
N ASN A 320 26.82 -11.95 -2.37
CA ASN A 320 28.04 -11.50 -1.70
C ASN A 320 28.28 -10.00 -1.88
N MET A 321 28.70 -9.36 -0.80
CA MET A 321 29.24 -8.00 -0.78
C MET A 321 30.74 -8.09 -0.52
N ILE A 322 31.55 -7.68 -1.50
CA ILE A 322 33.00 -7.57 -1.36
C ILE A 322 33.31 -6.11 -1.00
N MET A 323 34.05 -5.91 0.08
CA MET A 323 34.55 -4.62 0.54
C MET A 323 35.91 -4.34 -0.13
N GLU A 324 35.86 -3.91 -1.39
CA GLU A 324 37.08 -3.60 -2.17
C GLU A 324 37.96 -2.58 -1.45
N GLY A 325 39.26 -2.89 -1.31
CA GLY A 325 40.20 -2.03 -0.59
C GLY A 325 40.11 -2.11 0.94
N LEU A 326 39.41 -3.10 1.50
CA LEU A 326 39.41 -3.34 2.94
C LEU A 326 40.85 -3.55 3.44
N LYS A 327 41.20 -2.85 4.52
CA LYS A 327 42.52 -2.97 5.13
C LYS A 327 42.74 -4.40 5.63
N VAL A 328 43.77 -5.05 5.10
CA VAL A 328 44.18 -6.39 5.53
C VAL A 328 44.69 -6.35 6.96
N ARG A 329 44.11 -7.19 7.81
CA ARG A 329 44.46 -7.37 9.22
C ARG A 329 44.40 -8.86 9.55
N PRO A 330 44.99 -9.32 10.67
CA PRO A 330 44.76 -10.68 11.15
C PRO A 330 43.26 -10.99 11.26
N GLY A 331 42.88 -12.25 11.05
CA GLY A 331 41.50 -12.68 11.23
C GLY A 331 40.94 -12.29 12.60
N TRP A 332 39.63 -12.05 12.67
CA TRP A 332 38.91 -11.61 13.87
C TRP A 332 39.26 -10.20 14.40
N THR A 333 40.06 -9.42 13.66
CA THR A 333 40.48 -8.07 14.09
C THR A 333 39.88 -6.92 13.25
N THR A 334 38.80 -7.22 12.52
CA THR A 334 38.03 -6.24 11.76
C THR A 334 36.57 -6.30 12.20
N ARG A 335 36.12 -5.28 12.94
CA ARG A 335 34.69 -5.08 13.23
C ARG A 335 34.09 -4.20 12.14
N LEU A 336 32.99 -4.67 11.56
CA LEU A 336 32.24 -3.96 10.56
C LEU A 336 30.89 -3.55 11.15
N ARG A 337 30.52 -2.30 10.94
CA ARG A 337 29.16 -1.82 11.18
C ARG A 337 28.35 -1.97 9.90
N VAL A 338 27.28 -2.75 9.97
CA VAL A 338 26.38 -3.01 8.85
C VAL A 338 25.07 -2.31 9.12
N ALA A 339 24.67 -1.43 8.20
CA ALA A 339 23.36 -0.80 8.18
C ALA A 339 22.61 -1.24 6.90
N ALA A 340 21.47 -1.89 7.09
CA ALA A 340 20.63 -2.40 6.03
C ALA A 340 19.28 -1.68 6.04
N GLU A 341 18.84 -1.17 4.89
CA GLU A 341 17.54 -0.53 4.71
C GLU A 341 16.95 -0.86 3.34
N MET A 342 15.63 -1.01 3.27
CA MET A 342 14.94 -1.19 2.00
C MET A 342 14.83 0.16 1.27
N VAL A 343 15.20 0.17 -0.01
CA VAL A 343 15.05 1.34 -0.91
C VAL A 343 13.72 1.27 -1.65
N SER A 344 13.28 0.07 -1.98
CA SER A 344 11.99 -0.25 -2.57
C SER A 344 11.57 -1.65 -2.11
N GLU A 345 10.40 -2.11 -2.52
CA GLU A 345 9.93 -3.48 -2.27
C GLU A 345 10.91 -4.56 -2.76
N GLN A 346 11.72 -4.26 -3.79
CA GLN A 346 12.62 -5.23 -4.44
C GLN A 346 14.10 -4.93 -4.20
N GLN A 347 14.44 -3.80 -3.58
CA GLN A 347 15.82 -3.34 -3.46
C GLN A 347 16.24 -3.14 -2.01
N LEU A 348 17.27 -3.88 -1.60
CA LEU A 348 17.94 -3.73 -0.31
C LEU A 348 19.21 -2.92 -0.48
N ARG A 349 19.37 -1.83 0.27
CA ARG A 349 20.66 -1.14 0.43
C ARG A 349 21.37 -1.66 1.66
N VAL A 350 22.64 -2.02 1.49
CA VAL A 350 23.55 -2.39 2.58
C VAL A 350 24.74 -1.45 2.58
N MET A 351 24.94 -0.79 3.71
CA MET A 351 26.06 0.08 4.00
C MET A 351 26.95 -0.61 5.03
N VAL A 352 28.24 -0.69 4.75
CA VAL A 352 29.24 -1.31 5.63
C VAL A 352 30.32 -0.29 5.94
N LYS A 353 30.67 -0.15 7.22
CA LYS A 353 31.75 0.73 7.69
C LYS A 353 32.78 -0.02 8.51
N ASP A 354 34.05 0.15 8.19
CA ASP A 354 35.14 -0.41 8.99
C ASP A 354 35.33 0.37 10.30
N MET A 355 35.02 -0.30 11.40
CA MET A 355 35.13 0.25 12.75
C MET A 355 36.45 -0.13 13.44
N GLY A 356 37.33 -0.87 12.76
CA GLY A 356 38.55 -1.42 13.35
C GLY A 356 38.24 -2.43 14.45
N PHE A 357 39.15 -2.57 15.42
CA PHE A 357 38.99 -3.43 16.59
C PHE A 357 39.78 -2.83 17.77
N GLY A 358 39.22 -1.77 18.35
CA GLY A 358 39.84 -1.02 19.43
C GLY A 358 41.09 -0.25 18.99
N GLU A 359 41.97 0.04 19.94
CA GLU A 359 43.18 0.84 19.71
C GLU A 359 44.28 0.08 18.94
N PHE A 360 44.36 -1.25 19.13
CA PHE A 360 45.35 -2.09 18.47
C PHE A 360 45.13 -2.17 16.95
N PHE A 361 43.88 -2.07 16.51
CA PHE A 361 43.49 -2.14 15.11
C PHE A 361 42.55 -0.97 14.81
N PRO A 362 43.06 0.26 14.60
CA PRO A 362 42.19 1.41 14.39
C PRO A 362 41.36 1.26 13.11
N ALA A 363 40.18 1.88 13.11
CA ALA A 363 39.31 1.98 11.95
C ALA A 363 40.08 2.56 10.75
N SER A 364 39.90 1.97 9.56
CA SER A 364 40.47 2.54 8.33
C SER A 364 39.64 3.72 7.81
N GLY A 365 38.40 3.86 8.27
CA GLY A 365 37.43 4.81 7.72
C GLY A 365 36.78 4.35 6.42
N GLY A 366 37.06 3.12 5.96
CA GLY A 366 36.43 2.54 4.78
C GLY A 366 34.92 2.44 4.93
N GLU A 367 34.20 2.84 3.88
CA GLU A 367 32.75 2.80 3.77
C GLU A 367 32.37 2.23 2.41
N TRP A 368 31.47 1.24 2.39
CA TRP A 368 30.99 0.57 1.19
C TRP A 368 29.46 0.61 1.17
N ASN A 369 28.89 0.90 0.02
CA ASN A 369 27.45 0.98 -0.18
C ASN A 369 27.07 0.16 -1.42
N LYS A 370 26.16 -0.81 -1.25
CA LYS A 370 25.70 -1.66 -2.35
C LYS A 370 24.19 -1.85 -2.27
N VAL A 371 23.55 -1.85 -3.44
CA VAL A 371 22.12 -2.15 -3.59
C VAL A 371 21.98 -3.54 -4.22
N PHE A 372 21.13 -4.36 -3.63
CA PHE A 372 20.81 -5.72 -4.09
C PHE A 372 19.34 -5.78 -4.50
N GLU A 373 19.07 -6.40 -5.64
CA GLU A 373 17.73 -6.88 -5.97
C GLU A 373 17.42 -8.11 -5.13
N ILE A 374 16.18 -8.28 -4.66
CA ILE A 374 15.77 -9.34 -3.70
C ILE A 374 14.95 -10.44 -4.39
#